data_AF-A0A059LIP8-F1
#
_entry.id   AF-A0A059LIP8-F1
#
_cell.length_a   1.000
_cell.length_b   1.000
_cell.length_c   1.000
_cell.angle_alpha   90.00
_cell.angle_beta   90.00
_cell.angle_gamma   90.00
#
_symmetry.space_group_name_H-M   'P 1'
#
loop_
_entity.id
_entity.type
_entity.pdbx_description
1 polymer ?
#
loop_
_entity_poly.entity_id
_entity_poly.type
_entity_poly.pdbx_seq_one_letter_code
_entity_poly.pdbx_strand_id
1 'polypeptide(L)'
;SITAEKFDKEYLYNIRHNYGKEGNRKDYTPYTCAKVISTTPGVGQVHGCPFRTHSADSLRAMLGQLQVSHAATDEAVAKASAGHFQLACAAAWKGKHGSCCESGINHPNQYFEESQKALTAPGEVAITPRPPSARGTRPATTPGSVLPSPLGCLDGAGGPQTTPTPAKQARLA
;
A
#
# COMPACT_ATOMS: atom_id res chain seq x y z
N SER A 1 8.94 31.73 -3.23
CA SER A 1 9.43 30.90 -4.35
C SER A 1 10.95 30.78 -4.26
N ILE A 2 11.54 29.73 -4.82
CA ILE A 2 13.01 29.55 -4.92
C ILE A 2 13.50 30.13 -6.25
N THR A 3 14.68 30.76 -6.29
CA THR A 3 15.29 31.22 -7.56
C THR A 3 16.00 30.07 -8.27
N ALA A 4 16.22 30.21 -9.57
CA ALA A 4 16.96 29.22 -10.35
C ALA A 4 18.39 29.03 -9.80
N GLU A 5 19.11 30.11 -9.48
CA GLU A 5 20.48 29.97 -8.97
C GLU A 5 20.54 29.25 -7.62
N LYS A 6 19.56 29.51 -6.74
CA LYS A 6 19.48 28.82 -5.45
C LYS A 6 19.16 27.33 -5.64
N PHE A 7 18.27 27.00 -6.57
CA PHE A 7 17.95 25.61 -6.88
C PHE A 7 19.17 24.85 -7.41
N ASP A 8 19.88 25.44 -8.37
CA ASP A 8 21.06 24.83 -8.97
C ASP A 8 22.16 24.57 -7.94
N LYS A 9 22.38 25.53 -7.04
CA LYS A 9 23.39 25.43 -5.98
C LYS A 9 23.04 24.39 -4.92
N GLU A 10 21.77 24.29 -4.51
CA GLU A 10 21.37 23.48 -3.35
C GLU A 10 20.83 22.09 -3.71
N TYR A 11 20.29 21.87 -4.92
CA TYR A 11 19.53 20.65 -5.25
C TYR A 11 20.03 19.94 -6.51
N LEU A 12 20.42 20.66 -7.57
CA LEU A 12 20.70 20.07 -8.88
C LEU A 12 21.79 19.00 -8.83
N TYR A 13 22.85 19.24 -8.05
CA TYR A 13 23.92 18.25 -7.86
C TYR A 13 23.37 16.92 -7.33
N ASN A 14 22.57 16.96 -6.26
CA ASN A 14 22.03 15.77 -5.61
C ASN A 14 21.08 14.99 -6.54
N ILE A 15 20.27 15.69 -7.32
CA ILE A 15 19.41 15.07 -8.34
C ILE A 15 20.27 14.33 -9.35
N ARG A 16 21.25 15.01 -9.95
CA ARG A 16 22.13 14.41 -10.95
C ARG A 16 22.93 13.24 -10.38
N HIS A 17 23.36 13.32 -9.13
CA HIS A 17 24.02 12.23 -8.43
C HIS A 17 23.12 11.00 -8.22
N ASN A 18 21.86 11.19 -7.84
CA ASN A 18 20.89 10.08 -7.70
C ASN A 18 20.67 9.32 -9.02
N TYR A 19 20.79 10.01 -10.16
CA TYR A 19 20.73 9.41 -11.50
C TYR A 19 22.11 8.98 -12.07
N GLY A 20 23.14 8.89 -11.22
CA GLY A 20 24.48 8.47 -11.62
C GLY A 20 25.18 9.43 -12.60
N LYS A 21 24.76 10.69 -12.68
CA LYS A 21 25.33 11.72 -13.58
C LYS A 21 26.43 12.56 -12.92
N GLU A 22 26.67 12.39 -11.64
CA GLU A 22 27.72 13.05 -10.85
C GLU A 22 28.50 12.05 -9.99
N GLY A 23 29.66 12.47 -9.47
CA GLY A 23 30.46 11.69 -8.53
C GLY A 23 30.84 10.30 -9.06
N ASN A 24 30.76 9.28 -8.19
CA ASN A 24 31.07 7.88 -8.53
C ASN A 24 30.07 7.21 -9.49
N ARG A 25 29.09 7.97 -10.03
CA ARG A 25 28.11 7.52 -11.04
C ARG A 25 27.33 6.27 -10.61
N LYS A 26 27.03 6.18 -9.32
CA LYS A 26 26.34 5.03 -8.73
C LYS A 26 24.89 4.98 -9.23
N ASP A 27 24.46 3.78 -9.61
CA ASP A 27 23.07 3.50 -9.93
C ASP A 27 22.29 3.24 -8.63
N TYR A 28 21.55 4.25 -8.16
CA TYR A 28 20.81 4.15 -6.91
C TYR A 28 19.46 3.47 -7.16
N THR A 29 19.30 2.30 -6.55
CA THR A 29 18.02 1.59 -6.60
C THR A 29 16.98 2.27 -5.69
N PRO A 30 15.73 2.42 -6.15
CA PRO A 30 14.64 2.86 -5.29
C PRO A 30 14.46 1.97 -4.06
N TYR A 31 13.88 2.52 -3.00
CA TYR A 31 13.73 1.80 -1.74
C TYR A 31 12.60 0.79 -1.76
N THR A 32 12.88 -0.41 -1.25
CA THR A 32 11.88 -1.47 -1.00
C THR A 32 10.91 -1.07 0.11
N CYS A 33 9.75 -1.74 0.20
CA CYS A 33 8.82 -1.54 1.31
C CYS A 33 9.51 -1.75 2.67
N ALA A 34 10.35 -2.78 2.81
CA ALA A 34 11.10 -3.04 4.05
C ALA A 34 11.99 -1.85 4.45
N LYS A 35 12.68 -1.23 3.48
CA LYS A 35 13.52 -0.04 3.74
C LYS A 35 12.67 1.18 4.12
N VAL A 36 11.55 1.40 3.43
CA VAL A 36 10.63 2.50 3.71
C VAL A 36 9.96 2.34 5.08
N ILE A 37 9.55 1.13 5.44
CA ILE A 37 8.93 0.80 6.74
C ILE A 37 9.91 1.00 7.89
N SER A 38 11.16 0.56 7.75
CA SER A 38 12.17 0.71 8.79
C SER A 38 12.63 2.15 9.02
N THR A 39 12.33 3.07 8.08
CA THR A 39 12.68 4.49 8.21
C THR A 39 11.59 5.23 8.98
N THR A 40 11.96 5.89 10.09
CA THR A 40 11.03 6.67 10.92
C THR A 40 11.25 8.16 10.64
N PRO A 41 10.23 8.90 10.16
CA PRO A 41 10.37 10.33 9.91
C PRO A 41 10.52 11.12 11.22
N GLY A 42 11.38 12.14 11.20
CA GLY A 42 11.46 13.15 12.24
C GLY A 42 10.34 14.19 12.14
N VAL A 43 10.30 15.13 13.08
CA VAL A 43 9.33 16.24 13.07
C VAL A 43 9.48 17.05 11.77
N GLY A 44 8.36 17.27 11.08
CA GLY A 44 8.31 18.00 9.80
C GLY A 44 8.76 17.19 8.58
N GLN A 45 9.11 15.92 8.74
CA GLN A 45 9.47 15.02 7.63
C GLN A 45 8.25 14.17 7.20
N VAL A 46 8.14 13.90 5.90
CA VAL A 46 6.96 13.22 5.31
C VAL A 46 7.29 11.87 4.66
N HIS A 47 8.51 11.37 4.83
CA HIS A 47 8.93 10.07 4.28
C HIS A 47 8.52 8.89 5.18
N GLY A 48 8.64 7.67 4.66
CA GLY A 48 8.34 6.44 5.40
C GLY A 48 7.04 5.77 4.95
N CYS A 49 6.61 4.75 5.69
CA CYS A 49 5.39 4.00 5.38
C CYS A 49 4.19 4.57 6.15
N PRO A 50 3.13 5.06 5.47
CA PRO A 50 1.97 5.64 6.15
C PRO A 50 1.24 4.61 7.02
N PHE A 51 1.18 3.34 6.60
CA PHE A 51 0.59 2.26 7.41
C PHE A 51 1.35 2.00 8.72
N ARG A 52 2.58 2.50 8.88
CA ARG A 52 3.35 2.43 10.14
C ARG A 52 3.28 3.72 10.94
N THR A 53 3.29 4.88 10.28
CA THR A 53 3.49 6.17 10.96
C THR A 53 2.20 6.92 11.25
N HIS A 54 1.13 6.66 10.50
CA HIS A 54 -0.15 7.33 10.71
C HIS A 54 -0.93 6.65 11.85
N SER A 55 -1.70 7.45 12.59
CA SER A 55 -2.72 6.93 13.49
C SER A 55 -3.85 6.26 12.69
N ALA A 56 -4.67 5.46 13.36
CA ALA A 56 -5.83 4.82 12.74
C ALA A 56 -6.75 5.84 12.06
N ASP A 57 -7.03 6.97 12.72
CA ASP A 57 -7.93 8.00 12.19
C ASP A 57 -7.34 8.75 11.00
N SER A 58 -6.04 9.10 11.07
CA SER A 58 -5.35 9.71 9.93
C SER A 58 -5.28 8.76 8.73
N LEU A 59 -5.10 7.46 8.97
CA LEU A 59 -5.09 6.45 7.93
C LEU A 59 -6.47 6.29 7.29
N ARG A 60 -7.55 6.24 8.09
CA ARG A 60 -8.93 6.22 7.57
C ARG A 60 -9.24 7.46 6.72
N ALA A 61 -8.87 8.64 7.20
CA ALA A 61 -9.09 9.88 6.47
C ALA A 61 -8.36 9.89 5.11
N MET A 62 -7.09 9.49 5.10
CA MET A 62 -6.31 9.37 3.86
C MET A 62 -6.93 8.35 2.89
N LEU A 63 -7.25 7.15 3.36
CA LEU A 63 -7.82 6.09 2.51
C LEU A 63 -9.20 6.49 1.97
N GLY A 64 -9.99 7.22 2.74
CA GLY A 64 -11.24 7.82 2.29
C GLY A 64 -11.04 8.83 1.16
N GLN A 65 -10.03 9.71 1.24
CA GLN A 65 -9.68 10.63 0.16
C GLN A 65 -9.23 9.89 -1.12
N LEU A 66 -8.56 8.75 -0.95
CA LEU A 66 -8.16 7.88 -2.06
C LEU A 66 -9.32 7.04 -2.61
N GLN A 67 -10.53 7.17 -2.07
CA GLN A 67 -11.72 6.41 -2.49
C GLN A 67 -11.54 4.89 -2.34
N VAL A 68 -10.82 4.46 -1.32
CA VAL A 68 -10.75 3.05 -0.93
C VAL A 68 -12.08 2.69 -0.24
N SER A 69 -12.66 1.54 -0.58
CA SER A 69 -13.91 1.10 0.06
C SER A 69 -13.81 1.07 1.60
N HIS A 70 -14.92 1.35 2.30
CA HIS A 70 -14.95 1.35 3.77
C HIS A 70 -14.48 0.02 4.38
N ALA A 71 -14.95 -1.11 3.84
CA ALA A 71 -14.56 -2.43 4.31
C ALA A 71 -13.04 -2.67 4.19
N ALA A 72 -12.45 -2.34 3.04
CA ALA A 72 -11.01 -2.46 2.83
C ALA A 72 -10.20 -1.47 3.69
N THR A 73 -10.76 -0.30 3.99
CA THR A 73 -10.15 0.68 4.89
C THR A 73 -10.05 0.13 6.31
N ASP A 74 -11.13 -0.44 6.84
CA ASP A 74 -11.13 -1.05 8.18
C ASP A 74 -10.18 -2.25 8.27
N GLU A 75 -10.15 -3.08 7.21
CA GLU A 75 -9.20 -4.19 7.10
C GLU A 75 -7.74 -3.70 7.08
N ALA A 76 -7.44 -2.66 6.31
CA ALA A 76 -6.11 -2.07 6.23
C ALA A 76 -5.68 -1.48 7.58
N VAL A 77 -6.58 -0.78 8.29
CA VAL A 77 -6.31 -0.24 9.63
C VAL A 77 -6.04 -1.36 10.63
N ALA A 78 -6.85 -2.42 10.63
CA ALA A 78 -6.65 -3.56 11.52
C ALA A 78 -5.29 -4.24 11.29
N LYS A 79 -4.93 -4.48 10.02
CA LYS A 79 -3.62 -5.05 9.64
C LYS A 79 -2.46 -4.13 10.01
N ALA A 80 -2.62 -2.82 9.83
CA ALA A 80 -1.61 -1.83 10.22
C ALA A 80 -1.38 -1.82 11.74
N SER A 81 -2.45 -1.84 12.54
CA SER A 81 -2.36 -1.92 14.00
C SER A 81 -1.71 -3.21 14.50
N ALA A 82 -1.86 -4.31 13.76
CA ALA A 82 -1.17 -5.58 14.03
C ALA A 82 0.30 -5.62 13.55
N GLY A 83 0.81 -4.53 12.96
CA GLY A 83 2.18 -4.46 12.43
C GLY A 83 2.37 -5.08 11.05
N HIS A 84 1.30 -5.51 10.38
CA HIS A 84 1.32 -6.12 9.06
C HIS A 84 1.21 -5.07 7.94
N PHE A 85 2.17 -4.14 7.88
CA PHE A 85 2.08 -2.94 7.04
C PHE A 85 1.95 -3.21 5.54
N GLN A 86 2.63 -4.22 5.01
CA GLN A 86 2.52 -4.58 3.59
C GLN A 86 1.17 -5.21 3.26
N LEU A 87 0.63 -6.02 4.17
CA LEU A 87 -0.72 -6.58 4.02
C LEU A 87 -1.80 -5.49 4.15
N ALA A 88 -1.58 -4.48 5.00
CA ALA A 88 -2.45 -3.31 5.06
C ALA A 88 -2.47 -2.53 3.73
N CYS A 89 -1.29 -2.34 3.11
CA CYS A 89 -1.17 -1.76 1.78
C CYS A 89 -1.91 -2.59 0.72
N ALA A 90 -1.82 -3.93 0.79
CA ALA A 90 -2.54 -4.84 -0.11
C ALA A 90 -4.06 -4.83 0.09
N ALA A 91 -4.55 -4.69 1.32
CA ALA A 91 -5.98 -4.51 1.58
C ALA A 91 -6.49 -3.19 0.97
N ALA A 92 -5.75 -2.09 1.16
CA ALA A 92 -6.08 -0.80 0.55
C ALA A 92 -6.08 -0.86 -0.99
N TRP A 93 -5.10 -1.55 -1.58
CA TRP A 93 -5.06 -1.83 -3.02
C TRP A 93 -6.33 -2.50 -3.50
N LYS A 94 -6.73 -3.60 -2.86
CA LYS A 94 -7.92 -4.36 -3.22
C LYS A 94 -9.17 -3.48 -3.19
N GLY A 95 -9.28 -2.65 -2.16
CA GLY A 95 -10.38 -1.69 -2.04
C GLY A 95 -10.37 -0.56 -3.07
N LYS A 96 -9.22 -0.25 -3.69
CA LYS A 96 -9.08 0.77 -4.74
C LYS A 96 -9.29 0.21 -6.14
N HIS A 97 -8.76 -0.97 -6.41
CA HIS A 97 -8.72 -1.57 -7.75
C HIS A 97 -9.80 -2.63 -7.98
N GLY A 98 -10.43 -3.15 -6.93
CA GLY A 98 -11.40 -4.24 -7.03
C GLY A 98 -10.79 -5.61 -7.33
N SER A 99 -9.46 -5.70 -7.36
CA SER A 99 -8.70 -6.93 -7.62
C SER A 99 -7.54 -7.07 -6.63
N CYS A 100 -6.97 -8.27 -6.54
CA CYS A 100 -5.79 -8.52 -5.71
C CYS A 100 -4.51 -8.39 -6.53
N CYS A 101 -3.47 -7.85 -5.90
CA CYS A 101 -2.12 -7.87 -6.46
C CYS A 101 -1.56 -9.29 -6.29
N GLU A 102 -1.55 -10.08 -7.37
CA GLU A 102 -1.20 -11.51 -7.34
C GLU A 102 0.20 -11.78 -6.75
N SER A 103 1.16 -10.92 -7.07
CA SER A 103 2.55 -11.04 -6.61
C SER A 103 2.78 -10.56 -5.17
N GLY A 104 1.76 -9.98 -4.52
CA GLY A 104 1.91 -9.27 -3.25
C GLY A 104 2.73 -7.98 -3.37
N ILE A 105 2.53 -7.05 -2.42
CA ILE A 105 3.14 -5.71 -2.50
C ILE A 105 4.43 -5.65 -1.67
N ASN A 106 5.58 -5.55 -2.34
CA ASN A 106 6.90 -5.52 -1.71
C ASN A 106 7.78 -4.32 -2.08
N HIS A 107 7.36 -3.53 -3.08
CA HIS A 107 8.09 -2.35 -3.52
C HIS A 107 7.12 -1.22 -3.96
N PRO A 108 7.38 0.06 -3.63
CA PRO A 108 6.55 1.18 -4.09
C PRO A 108 6.42 1.28 -5.62
N ASN A 109 7.52 1.14 -6.37
CA ASN A 109 7.46 1.12 -7.83
C ASN A 109 6.66 -0.08 -8.37
N GLN A 110 6.76 -1.27 -7.76
CA GLN A 110 5.93 -2.43 -8.14
C GLN A 110 4.45 -2.12 -7.94
N TYR A 111 4.07 -1.51 -6.80
CA TYR A 111 2.70 -1.04 -6.58
C TYR A 111 2.24 -0.15 -7.74
N PHE A 112 3.05 0.85 -8.12
CA PHE A 112 2.70 1.76 -9.20
C PHE A 112 2.55 1.03 -10.55
N GLU A 113 3.51 0.18 -10.93
CA GLU A 113 3.48 -0.55 -12.19
C GLU A 113 2.25 -1.46 -12.32
N GLU A 114 1.94 -2.22 -11.27
CA GLU A 114 0.74 -3.07 -11.23
C GLU A 114 -0.54 -2.22 -11.25
N SER A 115 -0.50 -0.99 -10.74
CA SER A 115 -1.67 -0.13 -10.63
C SER A 115 -2.01 0.42 -12.01
N GLN A 116 -0.98 0.84 -12.74
CA GLN A 116 -1.10 1.25 -14.13
C GLN A 116 -1.61 0.11 -15.01
N LYS A 117 -1.16 -1.13 -14.79
CA LYS A 117 -1.70 -2.31 -15.51
C LYS A 117 -3.18 -2.52 -15.19
N ALA A 118 -3.56 -2.50 -13.91
CA ALA A 118 -4.95 -2.68 -13.47
C ALA A 118 -5.90 -1.59 -14.01
N LEU A 119 -5.40 -0.36 -14.22
CA LEU A 119 -6.20 0.75 -14.74
C LEU A 119 -6.29 0.77 -16.28
N THR A 120 -5.29 0.24 -16.99
CA THR A 120 -5.22 0.26 -18.46
C THR A 120 -5.68 -1.03 -19.12
N ALA A 121 -5.83 -2.13 -18.36
CA ALA A 121 -6.42 -3.36 -18.85
C ALA A 121 -7.84 -3.10 -19.40
N PRO A 122 -8.14 -3.44 -20.67
CA PRO A 122 -9.48 -3.37 -21.22
C PRO A 122 -10.40 -4.21 -20.34
N GLY A 123 -11.41 -3.56 -19.77
CA GLY A 123 -12.06 -4.03 -18.55
C GLY A 123 -12.67 -5.42 -18.61
N GLU A 124 -12.21 -6.28 -17.70
CA GLU A 124 -13.14 -7.06 -16.88
C GLU A 124 -13.53 -6.22 -15.65
N VAL A 125 -14.04 -5.02 -15.89
CA VAL A 125 -14.68 -4.24 -14.82
C VAL A 125 -16.11 -4.77 -14.77
N ALA A 126 -16.37 -5.65 -13.81
CA ALA A 126 -17.72 -5.91 -13.33
C ALA A 126 -18.27 -4.61 -12.71
N ILE A 127 -18.67 -3.67 -13.56
CA ILE A 127 -19.56 -2.59 -13.18
C ILE A 127 -20.89 -3.28 -12.91
N THR A 128 -21.19 -3.53 -11.64
CA THR A 128 -22.56 -3.84 -11.25
C THR A 128 -23.43 -2.66 -11.73
N PRO A 129 -24.42 -2.87 -12.62
CA PRO A 129 -25.28 -1.78 -13.00
C PRO A 129 -26.08 -1.38 -11.76
N ARG A 130 -25.98 -0.10 -11.39
CA ARG A 130 -26.85 0.53 -10.39
C ARG A 130 -28.31 0.28 -10.82
N PRO A 131 -29.14 -0.43 -10.04
CA PRO A 131 -30.53 -0.62 -10.42
C PRO A 131 -31.28 0.71 -10.29
N PRO A 132 -32.18 1.05 -11.23
CA PRO A 132 -33.10 2.16 -11.05
C PRO A 132 -34.07 1.84 -9.91
N SER A 133 -34.24 2.79 -9.00
CA SER A 133 -35.20 2.71 -7.91
C SER A 133 -36.63 2.77 -8.45
N ALA A 134 -37.36 1.65 -8.43
CA ALA A 134 -38.83 1.63 -8.37
C ALA A 134 -39.41 0.24 -7.99
N ARG A 135 -39.99 0.19 -6.79
CA ARG A 135 -41.34 -0.33 -6.47
C ARG A 135 -41.76 -1.73 -6.98
N GLY A 136 -41.55 -2.74 -6.12
CA GLY A 136 -42.54 -3.72 -5.66
C GLY A 136 -43.14 -4.74 -6.65
N THR A 137 -42.69 -6.00 -6.57
CA THR A 137 -43.53 -7.20 -6.35
C THR A 137 -42.63 -8.43 -6.07
N ARG A 138 -43.09 -9.35 -5.20
CA ARG A 138 -42.54 -10.70 -4.91
C ARG A 138 -43.50 -11.75 -5.53
N PRO A 139 -43.19 -13.06 -5.54
CA PRO A 139 -41.91 -13.75 -5.79
C PRO A 139 -42.08 -14.93 -6.79
N ALA A 140 -40.97 -15.50 -7.29
CA ALA A 140 -40.99 -16.89 -7.77
C ALA A 140 -39.62 -17.56 -7.57
N THR A 141 -39.68 -18.80 -7.13
CA THR A 141 -38.60 -19.65 -6.61
C THR A 141 -38.09 -20.56 -7.71
N THR A 142 -36.78 -20.72 -7.90
CA THR A 142 -36.11 -22.01 -8.25
C THR A 142 -34.57 -21.86 -8.22
N PRO A 143 -33.82 -22.97 -8.03
CA PRO A 143 -32.47 -22.94 -7.47
C PRO A 143 -31.35 -23.14 -8.51
N GLY A 144 -30.14 -22.76 -8.09
CA GLY A 144 -28.92 -23.51 -8.39
C GLY A 144 -28.18 -23.17 -9.68
N SER A 145 -27.25 -22.22 -9.60
CA SER A 145 -26.01 -22.30 -10.37
C SER A 145 -24.88 -21.70 -9.56
N VAL A 146 -24.03 -22.56 -9.03
CA VAL A 146 -22.83 -22.19 -8.27
C VAL A 146 -21.77 -21.77 -9.29
N LEU A 147 -21.57 -20.46 -9.44
CA LEU A 147 -20.39 -19.94 -10.13
C LEU A 147 -19.17 -20.14 -9.22
N PRO A 148 -18.00 -20.57 -9.75
CA PRO A 148 -16.81 -20.66 -8.94
C PRO A 148 -16.39 -19.26 -8.50
N SER A 149 -16.28 -19.07 -7.19
CA SER A 149 -15.68 -17.88 -6.58
C SER A 149 -14.31 -17.61 -7.20
N PRO A 150 -13.95 -16.36 -7.53
CA PRO A 150 -12.55 -16.06 -7.81
C PRO A 150 -11.76 -16.41 -6.56
N LEU A 151 -10.71 -17.19 -6.75
CA LEU A 151 -9.77 -17.66 -5.72
C LEU A 151 -9.55 -16.54 -4.69
N GLY A 152 -10.02 -16.80 -3.47
CA GLY A 152 -9.87 -15.89 -2.35
C GLY A 152 -8.41 -15.50 -2.22
N CYS A 153 -8.15 -14.20 -2.12
CA CYS A 153 -6.83 -13.69 -1.83
C CYS A 153 -6.41 -14.32 -0.49
N LEU A 154 -5.34 -15.09 -0.50
CA LEU A 154 -4.85 -15.82 0.66
C LEU A 154 -4.78 -14.90 1.88
N ASP A 155 -5.72 -15.12 2.80
CA ASP A 155 -5.64 -14.59 4.17
C ASP A 155 -4.47 -15.30 4.85
N GLY A 156 -3.28 -14.69 4.74
CA GLY A 156 -2.07 -15.18 5.38
C GLY A 156 -2.23 -15.16 6.91
N ALA A 157 -2.73 -16.25 7.48
CA ALA A 157 -2.66 -16.53 8.89
C ALA A 157 -1.18 -16.79 9.26
N GLY A 158 -0.57 -15.83 9.94
CA GLY A 158 0.80 -15.93 10.43
C GLY A 158 0.97 -17.07 11.44
N GLY A 159 1.91 -17.96 11.16
CA GLY A 159 2.45 -18.88 12.16
C GLY A 159 3.25 -18.13 13.24
N PRO A 160 3.45 -18.72 14.43
CA PRO A 160 4.06 -18.05 15.56
C PRO A 160 5.52 -17.72 15.30
N GLN A 161 5.86 -16.42 15.27
CA GLN A 161 7.25 -15.98 15.36
C GLN A 161 7.71 -16.11 16.81
N THR A 162 8.52 -17.13 17.09
CA THR A 162 9.27 -17.26 18.33
C THR A 162 10.33 -16.17 18.39
N THR A 163 10.15 -15.17 19.25
CA THR A 163 11.17 -14.17 19.55
C THR A 163 12.27 -14.78 20.43
N PRO A 164 13.56 -14.70 20.07
CA PRO A 164 14.63 -14.97 21.01
C PRO A 164 14.79 -13.77 21.97
N THR A 165 14.74 -14.06 23.26
CA THR A 165 15.00 -13.13 24.39
C THR A 165 16.39 -12.49 24.26
N PRO A 166 16.57 -11.18 24.50
CA PRO A 166 17.89 -10.59 24.58
C PRO A 166 18.54 -10.91 25.94
N ALA A 167 19.68 -11.60 25.89
CA ALA A 167 20.55 -11.77 27.05
C ALA A 167 21.24 -10.44 27.38
N LYS A 168 21.01 -9.94 28.60
CA LYS A 168 21.85 -8.94 29.27
C LYS A 168 23.20 -9.57 29.63
N GLN A 169 24.29 -8.83 29.41
CA GLN A 169 25.52 -8.73 30.22
C GLN A 169 26.57 -8.00 29.37
N ALA A 170 27.53 -7.21 29.85
CA ALA A 170 27.79 -6.47 31.07
C ALA A 170 28.96 -5.53 30.70
N ARG A 171 29.08 -4.37 31.36
CA ARG A 171 30.25 -3.49 31.27
C ARG A 171 31.53 -4.21 31.73
N LEU A 172 32.68 -3.88 31.16
CA LEU A 172 33.91 -3.54 31.92
C LEU A 172 35.07 -3.11 30.99
N ALA A 173 35.81 -2.11 31.49
CA ALA A 173 37.07 -1.51 31.05
C ALA A 173 37.06 -0.69 29.75
#